data_AF-A0A094AX13-F1
#
_entry.id   AF-A0A094AX13-F1
#
_cell.length_a   1.000
_cell.length_b   1.000
_cell.length_c   1.000
_cell.angle_alpha   90.00
_cell.angle_beta   90.00
_cell.angle_gamma   90.00
#
_symmetry.space_group_name_H-M   'P 1'
#
loop_
_entity.id
_entity.type
_entity.pdbx_description
1 polymer ?
#
loop_
_entity_poly.entity_id
_entity_poly.type
_entity_poly.pdbx_seq_one_letter_code
_entity_poly.pdbx_strand_id
1 'polypeptide(L)'
;MRLSFGLLLPAIAGVAHATSSHIDGFVFPASKELDTGSVSLTPEQVRVVLAQQLEVTQHHSLGAGDRSEKELKLINSFGGQHPKLFDEGVAGATSPRHLVVFLDVSLEGSKALKAEWSAKGRTEPSFVMGGSPGTKSVGALVRDIQQQISPGKLPDEQCTLAKAIDASASECWNNKNSHIMLAKDGSDFDAFVKSQDSLFSAIEKGDLEATFLLMTPGQTNRFKKESWGTYSLPASDSELRKRQQELPMSDVVASSSSAPSGPQPTSTPIRGLPPVCYNSKESCTKSTQNCSGHGECGRKFGPAEGESGATCFACKCYSPDKTRKGHWGGAACQKKDISAQFWIIAGFSALLMGIVSYAIGMMFSIGSEKLPGVIGAGVAAKTR
;
A
#
# COMPACT_ATOMS: atom_id res chain seq x y z
N MET A 1 -55.24 63.57 20.06
CA MET A 1 -53.99 62.99 20.57
C MET A 1 -54.27 61.56 20.99
N ARG A 2 -53.77 60.58 20.23
CA ARG A 2 -53.81 59.15 20.59
C ARG A 2 -52.39 58.61 20.44
N LEU A 3 -51.83 58.15 21.56
CA LEU A 3 -50.50 57.54 21.67
C LEU A 3 -50.60 56.08 21.25
N SER A 4 -49.88 55.69 20.21
CA SER A 4 -49.69 54.29 19.81
C SER A 4 -48.35 53.82 20.33
N PHE A 5 -48.37 52.94 21.32
CA PHE A 5 -47.19 52.21 21.82
C PHE A 5 -46.76 51.18 20.77
N GLY A 6 -45.61 51.41 20.15
CA GLY A 6 -44.91 50.42 19.34
C GLY A 6 -44.01 49.55 20.21
N LEU A 7 -44.38 48.28 20.37
CA LEU A 7 -43.54 47.23 20.94
C LEU A 7 -42.40 46.90 19.96
N LEU A 8 -41.16 47.21 20.34
CA LEU A 8 -39.95 46.68 19.69
C LEU A 8 -39.60 45.34 20.37
N LEU A 9 -39.78 44.24 19.64
CA LEU A 9 -39.17 42.94 19.94
C LEU A 9 -37.91 42.82 19.07
N PRO A 10 -36.69 42.69 19.63
CA PRO A 10 -35.55 42.27 18.85
C PRO A 10 -35.66 40.76 18.64
N ALA A 11 -35.84 40.33 17.39
CA ALA A 11 -35.66 38.94 16.99
C ALA A 11 -34.17 38.60 17.10
N ILE A 12 -33.76 37.99 18.21
CA ILE A 12 -32.47 37.32 18.33
C ILE A 12 -32.55 36.09 17.43
N ALA A 13 -32.08 36.21 16.20
CA ALA A 13 -31.72 35.07 15.37
C ALA A 13 -30.47 34.42 16.00
N GLY A 14 -30.68 33.61 17.03
CA GLY A 14 -29.68 32.66 17.48
C GLY A 14 -29.47 31.66 16.35
N VAL A 15 -28.34 31.76 15.65
CA VAL A 15 -27.87 30.68 14.80
C VAL A 15 -27.52 29.53 15.74
N ALA A 16 -28.50 28.70 16.06
CA ALA A 16 -28.25 27.37 16.58
C ALA A 16 -27.48 26.64 15.47
N HIS A 17 -26.15 26.63 15.55
CA HIS A 17 -25.38 25.58 14.90
C HIS A 17 -25.90 24.29 15.51
N ALA A 18 -26.81 23.62 14.82
CA ALA A 18 -27.10 22.23 15.08
C ALA A 18 -25.77 21.51 14.83
N THR A 19 -25.01 21.26 15.89
CA THR A 19 -23.71 20.60 15.84
C THR A 19 -23.95 19.17 15.37
N SER A 20 -23.89 18.96 14.06
CA SER A 20 -23.84 17.62 13.49
C SER A 20 -22.61 16.91 14.05
N SER A 21 -22.75 15.64 14.45
CA SER A 21 -21.58 14.87 14.90
C SER A 21 -20.57 14.77 13.76
N HIS A 22 -19.30 14.91 14.09
CA HIS A 22 -18.20 14.79 13.15
C HIS A 22 -16.94 14.28 13.87
N ILE A 23 -15.93 13.92 13.08
CA ILE A 23 -14.57 13.66 13.57
C ILE A 23 -13.63 14.66 12.91
N ASP A 24 -12.86 15.36 13.75
CA ASP A 24 -11.80 16.25 13.31
C ASP A 24 -10.50 15.47 13.15
N GLY A 25 -9.96 15.42 11.94
CA GLY A 25 -8.68 14.79 11.63
C GLY A 25 -7.54 15.80 11.63
N PHE A 26 -6.56 15.64 12.51
CA PHE A 26 -5.35 16.45 12.58
C PHE A 26 -4.14 15.63 12.14
N VAL A 27 -3.53 15.96 11.00
CA VAL A 27 -2.39 15.23 10.44
C VAL A 27 -1.10 16.03 10.59
N PHE A 28 -0.16 15.55 11.38
CA PHE A 28 1.15 16.17 11.59
C PHE A 28 2.25 15.40 10.84
N PRO A 29 2.62 15.83 9.63
CA PRO A 29 3.64 15.19 8.79
C PRO A 29 5.06 15.58 9.22
N ALA A 30 6.04 14.78 8.82
CA ALA A 30 7.44 14.93 9.21
C ALA A 30 8.19 15.99 8.38
N SER A 31 7.81 16.19 7.10
CA SER A 31 8.59 17.02 6.18
C SER A 31 7.78 17.82 5.16
N LYS A 32 6.45 17.67 5.14
CA LYS A 32 5.59 18.34 4.15
C LYS A 32 4.60 19.26 4.84
N GLU A 33 4.58 20.55 4.50
CA GLU A 33 3.44 21.39 4.86
C GLU A 33 2.16 20.86 4.17
N LEU A 34 1.11 20.64 4.93
CA LEU A 34 -0.20 20.29 4.36
C LEU A 34 -0.83 21.58 3.81
N ASP A 35 -0.66 21.85 2.52
CA ASP A 35 -1.32 22.95 1.78
C ASP A 35 -2.80 22.68 1.49
N THR A 36 -3.51 22.07 2.44
CA THR A 36 -4.93 21.76 2.29
C THR A 36 -5.68 22.39 3.45
N GLY A 37 -6.50 23.39 3.16
CA GLY A 37 -7.54 23.82 4.08
C GLY A 37 -8.47 22.66 4.42
N SER A 38 -9.27 22.78 5.49
CA SER A 38 -10.14 21.70 5.97
C SER A 38 -10.98 21.08 4.85
N VAL A 39 -10.68 19.82 4.50
CA VAL A 39 -11.42 19.06 3.47
C VAL A 39 -12.39 18.08 4.12
N SER A 40 -13.58 17.92 3.56
CA SER A 40 -14.51 16.90 4.05
C SER A 40 -14.22 15.53 3.46
N LEU A 41 -14.13 14.50 4.31
CA LEU A 41 -13.96 13.11 3.92
C LEU A 41 -15.13 12.25 4.39
N THR A 42 -15.45 11.20 3.63
CA THR A 42 -16.38 10.15 4.06
C THR A 42 -15.67 9.18 5.01
N PRO A 43 -16.40 8.42 5.85
CA PRO A 43 -15.80 7.40 6.69
C PRO A 43 -14.98 6.36 5.93
N GLU A 44 -15.41 5.98 4.73
CA GLU A 44 -14.65 5.05 3.88
C GLU A 44 -13.31 5.64 3.41
N GLN A 45 -13.31 6.92 3.03
CA GLN A 45 -12.09 7.62 2.64
C GLN A 45 -11.12 7.75 3.82
N VAL A 46 -11.62 8.14 4.99
CA VAL A 46 -10.82 8.20 6.23
C VAL A 46 -10.23 6.81 6.52
N ARG A 47 -11.03 5.75 6.49
CA ARG A 47 -10.55 4.38 6.69
C ARG A 47 -9.40 4.03 5.73
N VAL A 48 -9.47 4.42 4.45
CA VAL A 48 -8.41 4.14 3.47
C VAL A 48 -7.16 4.98 3.73
N VAL A 49 -7.31 6.25 4.11
CA VAL A 49 -6.19 7.10 4.55
C VAL A 49 -5.44 6.46 5.71
N LEU A 50 -6.15 5.99 6.74
CA LEU A 50 -5.53 5.34 7.90
C LEU A 50 -4.87 4.01 7.54
N ALA A 51 -5.50 3.22 6.67
CA ALA A 51 -4.91 1.98 6.18
C ALA A 51 -3.61 2.22 5.39
N GLN A 52 -3.52 3.36 4.71
CA GLN A 52 -2.33 3.78 4.00
C GLN A 52 -1.20 4.18 4.95
N GLN A 53 -1.50 4.99 5.98
CA GLN A 53 -0.55 5.37 7.02
C GLN A 53 -0.03 4.17 7.82
N LEU A 54 -0.87 3.16 8.04
CA LEU A 54 -0.55 1.96 8.83
C LEU A 54 -0.06 0.77 8.00
N GLU A 55 0.12 0.96 6.68
CA GLU A 55 0.61 -0.06 5.75
C GLU A 55 -0.23 -1.35 5.71
N VAL A 56 -1.57 -1.22 5.84
CA VAL A 56 -2.54 -2.32 5.73
C VAL A 56 -3.47 -2.19 4.52
N THR A 57 -3.07 -1.42 3.51
CA THR A 57 -3.88 -1.12 2.32
C THR A 57 -4.37 -2.37 1.58
N GLN A 58 -3.67 -3.50 1.66
CA GLN A 58 -4.14 -4.75 1.04
C GLN A 58 -5.52 -5.19 1.55
N HIS A 59 -5.94 -4.74 2.74
CA HIS A 59 -7.23 -5.08 3.32
C HIS A 59 -8.33 -4.06 3.05
N HIS A 60 -7.96 -2.88 2.53
CA HIS A 60 -8.80 -1.70 2.44
C HIS A 60 -8.89 -1.21 1.00
N SER A 61 -10.08 -1.29 0.41
CA SER A 61 -10.39 -0.68 -0.88
C SER A 61 -11.56 0.29 -0.77
N LEU A 62 -11.61 1.25 -1.69
CA LEU A 62 -12.83 2.00 -1.98
C LEU A 62 -13.73 1.14 -2.88
N GLY A 63 -15.04 1.25 -2.68
CA GLY A 63 -16.05 0.58 -3.51
C GLY A 63 -15.88 0.88 -5.00
N ALA A 64 -16.50 0.05 -5.86
CA ALA A 64 -16.37 0.14 -7.31
C ALA A 64 -17.09 1.35 -7.96
N GLY A 65 -17.54 2.33 -7.16
CA GLY A 65 -18.21 3.54 -7.63
C GLY A 65 -17.25 4.73 -7.63
N ASP A 66 -16.94 5.22 -8.83
CA ASP A 66 -16.45 6.58 -9.13
C ASP A 66 -15.18 7.04 -8.39
N ARG A 67 -14.06 6.32 -8.59
CA ARG A 67 -12.72 6.76 -8.17
C ARG A 67 -12.25 7.93 -9.03
N SER A 68 -12.74 9.13 -8.75
CA SER A 68 -12.23 10.31 -9.44
C SER A 68 -10.75 10.52 -9.10
N GLU A 69 -9.93 10.97 -10.05
CA GLU A 69 -8.52 11.30 -9.77
C GLU A 69 -8.38 12.32 -8.63
N LYS A 70 -9.39 13.20 -8.47
CA LYS A 70 -9.46 14.18 -7.38
C LYS A 70 -9.56 13.51 -6.01
N GLU A 71 -10.39 12.47 -5.90
CA GLU A 71 -10.55 11.70 -4.67
C GLU A 71 -9.28 10.91 -4.33
N LEU A 72 -8.67 10.26 -5.31
CA LEU A 72 -7.40 9.55 -5.11
C LEU A 72 -6.27 10.52 -4.72
N LYS A 73 -6.21 11.70 -5.34
CA LYS A 73 -5.25 12.75 -4.97
C LYS A 73 -5.46 13.22 -3.53
N LEU A 74 -6.71 13.32 -3.09
CA LEU A 74 -7.06 13.73 -1.74
C LEU A 74 -6.71 12.65 -0.70
N ILE A 75 -6.96 11.37 -0.99
CA ILE A 75 -6.55 10.28 -0.10
C ILE A 75 -5.02 10.24 0.02
N ASN A 76 -4.32 10.34 -1.12
CA ASN A 76 -2.87 10.35 -1.15
C ASN A 76 -2.25 11.58 -0.48
N SER A 77 -2.97 12.70 -0.32
CA SER A 77 -2.43 13.84 0.44
C SER A 77 -2.35 13.58 1.94
N PHE A 78 -3.18 12.69 2.47
CA PHE A 78 -3.21 12.35 3.90
C PHE A 78 -2.61 10.97 4.22
N GLY A 79 -2.41 10.10 3.23
CA GLY A 79 -1.95 8.72 3.43
C GLY A 79 -0.53 8.54 3.99
N GLY A 80 0.23 9.60 4.18
CA GLY A 80 1.62 9.55 4.64
C GLY A 80 2.62 9.44 3.48
N GLN A 81 3.91 9.49 3.81
CA GLN A 81 4.97 9.40 2.81
C GLN A 81 5.30 7.95 2.49
N HIS A 82 5.02 7.53 1.25
CA HIS A 82 5.53 6.27 0.74
C HIS A 82 6.77 6.48 -0.12
N PRO A 83 7.77 5.61 -0.01
CA PRO A 83 8.89 5.60 -0.94
C PRO A 83 8.35 5.47 -2.37
N LYS A 84 8.72 6.39 -3.26
CA LYS A 84 8.40 6.22 -4.68
C LYS A 84 9.17 5.02 -5.20
N LEU A 85 8.54 4.23 -6.05
CA LEU A 85 9.07 2.97 -6.59
C LEU A 85 10.45 3.12 -7.30
N PHE A 86 10.82 4.34 -7.68
CA PHE A 86 12.04 4.65 -8.42
C PHE A 86 12.87 5.80 -7.84
N ASP A 87 12.66 6.19 -6.58
CA ASP A 87 13.57 7.17 -5.95
C ASP A 87 14.86 6.46 -5.49
N GLU A 88 15.87 6.46 -6.36
CA GLU A 88 17.23 5.92 -6.10
C GLU A 88 17.99 6.69 -4.98
N GLY A 89 17.44 7.80 -4.47
CA GLY A 89 18.05 8.65 -3.44
C GLY A 89 17.71 8.30 -1.99
N VAL A 90 16.85 7.30 -1.73
CA VAL A 90 16.35 6.97 -0.37
C VAL A 90 16.92 5.65 0.16
N ALA A 91 18.00 5.15 -0.43
CA ALA A 91 18.78 4.07 0.15
C ALA A 91 19.58 4.59 1.36
N GLY A 92 18.89 4.93 2.45
CA GLY A 92 19.50 5.39 3.71
C GLY A 92 18.70 6.42 4.51
N ALA A 93 17.69 7.09 3.93
CA ALA A 93 16.83 7.96 4.74
C ALA A 93 15.81 7.10 5.49
N THR A 94 15.86 7.13 6.82
CA THR A 94 14.86 6.49 7.68
C THR A 94 13.51 7.18 7.44
N SER A 95 12.58 6.48 6.79
CA SER A 95 11.20 6.98 6.70
C SER A 95 10.61 7.14 8.11
N PRO A 96 9.82 8.19 8.35
CA PRO A 96 9.24 8.45 9.66
C PRO A 96 8.35 7.30 10.09
N ARG A 97 8.15 7.16 11.41
CA ARG A 97 7.18 6.23 11.98
C ARG A 97 5.79 6.84 11.96
N HIS A 98 4.75 6.03 11.79
CA HIS A 98 3.37 6.50 11.73
C HIS A 98 2.60 6.16 13.00
N LEU A 99 2.12 7.18 13.71
CA LEU A 99 1.27 7.07 14.89
C LEU A 99 -0.16 7.53 14.56
N VAL A 100 -1.14 6.63 14.68
CA VAL A 100 -2.57 6.97 14.50
C VAL A 100 -3.27 6.88 15.85
N VAL A 101 -3.91 7.97 16.28
CA VAL A 101 -4.59 8.04 17.58
C VAL A 101 -6.05 8.42 17.42
N PHE A 102 -6.93 7.59 17.95
CA PHE A 102 -8.35 7.88 18.06
C PHE A 102 -8.66 8.43 19.46
N LEU A 103 -9.27 9.61 19.53
CA LEU A 103 -9.53 10.33 20.77
C LEU A 103 -11.03 10.54 20.95
N ASP A 104 -11.61 9.88 21.95
CA ASP A 104 -12.96 10.12 22.45
C ASP A 104 -12.84 10.76 23.84
N VAL A 105 -12.71 12.09 23.85
CA VAL A 105 -12.42 12.90 25.03
C VAL A 105 -13.57 13.86 25.31
N SER A 106 -13.66 14.38 26.54
CA SER A 106 -14.70 15.37 26.85
C SER A 106 -14.53 16.67 26.06
N LEU A 107 -15.54 17.53 26.11
CA LEU A 107 -15.47 18.86 25.49
C LEU A 107 -14.26 19.66 26.02
N GLU A 108 -14.01 19.61 27.33
CA GLU A 108 -12.87 20.29 27.94
C GLU A 108 -11.53 19.67 27.51
N GLY A 109 -11.44 18.33 27.47
CA GLY A 109 -10.26 17.64 26.95
C GLY A 109 -9.97 17.99 25.48
N SER A 110 -11.01 18.04 24.65
CA SER A 110 -10.90 18.44 23.25
C SER A 110 -10.38 19.87 23.09
N LYS A 111 -10.81 20.79 23.97
CA LYS A 111 -10.39 22.19 23.96
C LYS A 111 -8.94 22.34 24.41
N ALA A 112 -8.52 21.57 25.43
CA ALA A 112 -7.14 21.55 25.90
C ALA A 112 -6.18 21.10 24.78
N LEU A 113 -6.50 20.01 24.08
CA LEU A 113 -5.67 19.54 22.96
C LEU A 113 -5.62 20.54 21.81
N LYS A 114 -6.76 21.10 21.42
CA LYS A 114 -6.81 22.12 20.35
C LYS A 114 -5.99 23.37 20.70
N ALA A 115 -5.91 23.74 21.99
CA ALA A 115 -5.07 24.85 22.43
C ALA A 115 -3.57 24.55 22.25
N GLU A 116 -3.11 23.36 22.65
CA GLU A 116 -1.73 22.91 22.44
C GLU A 116 -1.37 22.85 20.95
N TRP A 117 -2.25 22.28 20.12
CA TRP A 117 -2.02 22.17 18.67
C TRP A 117 -2.04 23.53 17.97
N SER A 118 -2.91 24.44 18.41
CA SER A 118 -2.94 25.83 17.94
C SER A 118 -1.64 26.57 18.25
N ALA A 119 -1.07 26.36 19.44
CA ALA A 119 0.22 26.93 19.82
C ALA A 119 1.39 26.42 18.94
N LYS A 120 1.25 25.22 18.35
CA LYS A 120 2.19 24.64 17.37
C LYS A 120 1.81 24.97 15.91
N GLY A 121 0.95 25.96 15.69
CA GLY A 121 0.58 26.45 14.36
C GLY A 121 -0.55 25.69 13.68
N ARG A 122 -1.23 24.75 14.36
CA ARG A 122 -2.36 24.01 13.81
C ARG A 122 -3.69 24.42 14.45
N THR A 123 -4.29 25.46 13.87
CA THR A 123 -5.56 26.04 14.35
C THR A 123 -6.81 25.31 13.86
N GLU A 124 -6.71 24.62 12.72
CA GLU A 124 -7.83 23.94 12.07
C GLU A 124 -7.51 22.46 11.79
N PRO A 125 -8.54 21.59 11.72
CA PRO A 125 -8.35 20.21 11.31
C PRO A 125 -7.89 20.12 9.85
N SER A 126 -7.03 19.15 9.57
CA SER A 126 -6.57 18.82 8.22
C SER A 126 -7.70 18.29 7.34
N PHE A 127 -8.63 17.55 7.95
CA PHE A 127 -9.86 17.12 7.32
C PHE A 127 -10.97 16.95 8.35
N VAL A 128 -12.23 17.00 7.91
CA VAL A 128 -13.41 16.79 8.74
C VAL A 128 -14.23 15.63 8.17
N MET A 129 -14.51 14.64 9.00
CA MET A 129 -15.37 13.53 8.64
C MET A 129 -16.79 13.80 9.10
N GLY A 130 -17.74 13.84 8.16
CA GLY A 130 -19.15 14.00 8.47
C GLY A 130 -19.72 12.78 9.21
N GLY A 131 -20.35 13.01 10.36
CA GLY A 131 -20.88 11.97 11.24
C GLY A 131 -19.83 11.32 12.14
N SER A 132 -20.26 10.83 13.32
CA SER A 132 -19.40 10.06 14.23
C SER A 132 -19.91 8.61 14.39
N PRO A 133 -19.16 7.60 13.90
CA PRO A 133 -19.50 6.16 14.01
C PRO A 133 -19.74 5.66 15.45
N GLY A 134 -19.36 6.47 16.44
CA GLY A 134 -19.45 6.15 17.86
C GLY A 134 -18.30 5.25 18.33
N THR A 135 -17.96 5.36 19.62
CA THR A 135 -16.80 4.74 20.27
C THR A 135 -16.71 3.24 20.01
N LYS A 136 -17.85 2.53 20.05
CA LYS A 136 -17.89 1.08 19.80
C LYS A 136 -17.48 0.71 18.38
N SER A 137 -17.89 1.52 17.40
CA SER A 137 -17.54 1.30 16.00
C SER A 137 -16.07 1.63 15.73
N VAL A 138 -15.56 2.71 16.32
CA VAL A 138 -14.13 3.07 16.24
C VAL A 138 -13.27 1.97 16.86
N GLY A 139 -13.63 1.49 18.06
CA GLY A 139 -12.90 0.41 18.73
C GLY A 139 -12.93 -0.91 17.95
N ALA A 140 -14.00 -1.20 17.21
CA ALA A 140 -14.03 -2.34 16.30
C ALA A 140 -13.04 -2.18 15.15
N LEU A 141 -12.99 -1.01 14.50
CA LEU A 141 -12.03 -0.71 13.43
C LEU A 141 -10.57 -0.82 13.93
N VAL A 142 -10.28 -0.26 15.11
CA VAL A 142 -8.94 -0.31 15.74
C VAL A 142 -8.51 -1.76 15.95
N ARG A 143 -9.38 -2.60 16.52
CA ARG A 143 -9.09 -4.03 16.73
C ARG A 143 -8.90 -4.77 15.42
N ASP A 144 -9.70 -4.45 14.41
CA ASP A 144 -9.64 -5.08 13.10
C ASP A 144 -8.33 -4.74 12.37
N ILE A 145 -7.88 -3.48 12.45
CA ILE A 145 -6.56 -3.04 11.98
C ILE A 145 -5.44 -3.77 12.74
N GLN A 146 -5.56 -3.93 14.06
CA GLN A 146 -4.58 -4.70 14.84
C GLN A 146 -4.47 -6.15 14.35
N GLN A 147 -5.59 -6.78 13.99
CA GLN A 147 -5.58 -8.13 13.42
C GLN A 147 -4.90 -8.16 12.04
N GLN A 148 -5.06 -7.12 11.23
CA GLN A 148 -4.38 -7.01 9.93
C GLN A 148 -2.88 -6.81 10.05
N ILE A 149 -2.44 -6.03 11.05
CA ILE A 149 -1.01 -5.77 11.34
C ILE A 149 -0.36 -7.00 11.99
N SER A 150 -1.06 -7.69 12.89
CA SER A 150 -0.54 -8.85 13.62
C SER A 150 -1.65 -9.86 13.90
N PRO A 151 -1.94 -10.75 12.93
CA PRO A 151 -2.98 -11.76 13.06
C PRO A 151 -2.77 -12.60 14.33
N GLY A 152 -3.82 -12.72 15.15
CA GLY A 152 -3.78 -13.53 16.38
C GLY A 152 -3.10 -12.89 17.60
N LYS A 153 -2.55 -11.68 17.47
CA LYS A 153 -2.07 -10.90 18.63
C LYS A 153 -3.17 -9.94 19.09
N LEU A 154 -3.49 -9.97 20.39
CA LEU A 154 -4.37 -8.96 20.98
C LEU A 154 -3.61 -7.62 21.09
N PRO A 155 -4.32 -6.47 21.10
CA PRO A 155 -3.71 -5.19 21.40
C PRO A 155 -2.93 -5.29 22.72
N ASP A 156 -1.70 -4.79 22.74
CA ASP A 156 -0.89 -4.80 23.96
C ASP A 156 -1.47 -3.79 24.95
N GLU A 157 -2.10 -4.27 26.02
CA GLU A 157 -2.68 -3.42 27.07
C GLU A 157 -1.62 -2.54 27.77
N GLN A 158 -0.32 -2.83 27.58
CA GLN A 158 0.78 -2.09 28.18
C GLN A 158 1.22 -0.85 27.39
N CYS A 159 0.72 -0.69 26.16
CA CYS A 159 0.99 0.49 25.36
C CYS A 159 0.00 1.62 25.69
N THR A 160 0.46 2.59 26.48
CA THR A 160 -0.30 3.79 26.81
C THR A 160 -0.07 4.89 25.77
N LEU A 161 -0.97 5.86 25.67
CA LEU A 161 -0.86 6.93 24.67
C LEU A 161 0.43 7.75 24.86
N ALA A 162 0.81 8.05 26.09
CA ALA A 162 2.06 8.76 26.38
C ALA A 162 3.31 7.96 25.97
N LYS A 163 3.30 6.63 26.15
CA LYS A 163 4.40 5.76 25.73
C LYS A 163 4.53 5.64 24.22
N ALA A 164 3.42 5.72 23.50
CA ALA A 164 3.39 5.60 22.04
C ALA A 164 4.13 6.74 21.33
N ILE A 165 4.39 7.86 22.02
CA ILE A 165 5.24 8.93 21.51
C ILE A 165 6.71 8.49 21.46
N ASP A 166 7.14 7.61 22.37
CA ASP A 166 8.49 7.08 22.41
C ASP A 166 8.65 5.98 21.37
N ALA A 167 9.41 6.28 20.32
CA ALA A 167 9.79 5.34 19.28
C ALA A 167 10.53 4.10 19.84
N SER A 168 11.23 4.21 20.97
CA SER A 168 11.96 3.10 21.56
C SER A 168 11.06 2.08 22.30
N ALA A 169 9.80 2.44 22.60
CA ALA A 169 8.84 1.59 23.30
C ALA A 169 8.34 0.44 22.41
N SER A 170 9.14 -0.62 22.26
CA SER A 170 8.86 -1.75 21.37
C SER A 170 7.48 -2.40 21.56
N GLU A 171 6.88 -2.29 22.75
CA GLU A 171 5.52 -2.75 23.03
C GLU A 171 4.43 -1.99 22.25
N CYS A 172 4.70 -0.73 21.89
CA CYS A 172 3.76 0.17 21.23
C CYS A 172 3.82 0.12 19.71
N TRP A 173 4.87 -0.47 19.15
CA TRP A 173 5.20 -0.32 17.75
C TRP A 173 5.31 -1.68 17.06
N ASN A 174 4.59 -1.84 15.95
CA ASN A 174 4.88 -2.89 15.00
C ASN A 174 5.66 -2.28 13.83
N ASN A 175 6.95 -2.61 13.74
CA ASN A 175 7.87 -1.97 12.81
C ASN A 175 7.82 -0.44 12.97
N LYS A 176 7.25 0.25 11.98
CA LYS A 176 7.14 1.71 11.93
C LYS A 176 5.76 2.22 12.30
N ASN A 177 4.78 1.36 12.56
CA ASN A 177 3.38 1.75 12.68
C ASN A 177 2.86 1.49 14.09
N SER A 178 2.13 2.46 14.64
CA SER A 178 1.41 2.34 15.91
C SER A 178 0.01 2.92 15.76
N HIS A 179 -0.96 2.29 16.39
CA HIS A 179 -2.34 2.77 16.40
C HIS A 179 -2.97 2.53 17.77
N ILE A 180 -3.60 3.56 18.33
CA ILE A 180 -4.14 3.54 19.69
C ILE A 180 -5.49 4.23 19.73
N MET A 181 -6.36 3.76 20.61
CA MET A 181 -7.61 4.43 20.93
C MET A 181 -7.66 4.80 22.40
N LEU A 182 -7.98 6.07 22.66
CA LEU A 182 -8.27 6.60 23.99
C LEU A 182 -9.76 6.92 24.05
N ALA A 183 -10.50 6.14 24.85
CA ALA A 183 -11.96 6.20 24.90
C ALA A 183 -12.54 7.14 25.97
N LYS A 184 -11.70 7.75 26.82
CA LYS A 184 -12.12 8.66 27.89
C LYS A 184 -10.95 9.48 28.44
N ASP A 185 -11.28 10.58 29.08
CA ASP A 185 -10.35 11.34 29.92
C ASP A 185 -9.93 10.51 31.14
N GLY A 186 -8.70 10.73 31.61
CA GLY A 186 -8.12 10.04 32.75
C GLY A 186 -6.62 10.28 32.84
N SER A 187 -5.93 9.49 33.66
CA SER A 187 -4.49 9.67 33.89
C SER A 187 -3.64 9.54 32.63
N ASP A 188 -4.02 8.68 31.68
CA ASP A 188 -3.31 8.53 30.40
C ASP A 188 -3.51 9.76 29.49
N PHE A 189 -4.71 10.36 29.49
CA PHE A 189 -4.98 11.62 28.81
C PHE A 189 -4.13 12.76 29.39
N ASP A 190 -4.10 12.89 30.72
CA ASP A 190 -3.32 13.94 31.40
C ASP A 190 -1.82 13.79 31.13
N ALA A 191 -1.32 12.56 31.08
CA ALA A 191 0.07 12.27 30.72
C ALA A 191 0.36 12.62 29.25
N PHE A 192 -0.58 12.34 28.36
CA PHE A 192 -0.49 12.70 26.94
C PHE A 192 -0.47 14.22 26.71
N VAL A 193 -1.34 14.97 27.40
CA VAL A 193 -1.34 16.45 27.32
C VAL A 193 0.00 17.02 27.80
N LYS A 194 0.60 16.44 28.84
CA LYS A 194 1.93 16.87 29.33
C LYS A 194 3.09 16.48 28.41
N SER A 195 2.91 15.53 27.50
CA SER A 195 3.95 15.02 26.61
C SER A 195 3.87 15.58 25.18
N GLN A 196 3.00 16.58 24.93
CA GLN A 196 2.88 17.24 23.62
C GLN A 196 4.22 17.80 23.12
N ASP A 197 5.04 18.41 23.99
CA ASP A 197 6.34 18.94 23.56
C ASP A 197 7.29 17.86 23.03
N SER A 198 7.31 16.68 23.67
CA SER A 198 8.10 15.53 23.19
C SER A 198 7.57 15.02 21.85
N LEU A 199 6.24 14.94 21.70
CA LEU A 199 5.57 14.57 20.45
C LEU A 199 5.98 15.50 19.30
N PHE A 200 5.85 16.81 19.51
CA PHE A 200 6.19 17.79 18.48
C PHE A 200 7.69 17.84 18.19
N SER A 201 8.54 17.64 19.19
CA SER A 201 9.99 17.51 18.96
C SER A 201 10.34 16.30 18.08
N ALA A 202 9.65 15.16 18.24
CA ALA A 202 9.84 13.99 17.38
C ALA A 202 9.36 14.23 15.94
N ILE A 203 8.26 14.96 15.77
CA ILE A 203 7.73 15.34 14.45
C ILE A 203 8.68 16.31 13.74
N GLU A 204 9.17 17.34 14.44
CA GLU A 204 10.11 18.35 13.90
C GLU A 204 11.45 17.74 13.47
N LYS A 205 11.91 16.69 14.14
CA LYS A 205 13.11 15.91 13.75
C LYS A 205 12.87 15.01 12.54
N GLY A 206 11.60 14.79 12.17
CA GLY A 206 11.21 13.87 11.13
C GLY A 206 11.25 12.39 11.53
N ASP A 207 11.29 12.10 12.83
CA ASP A 207 11.28 10.71 13.33
C ASP A 207 9.86 10.12 13.34
N LEU A 208 8.85 10.99 13.41
CA LEU A 208 7.45 10.64 13.66
C LEU A 208 6.50 11.46 12.77
N GLU A 209 5.48 10.78 12.24
CA GLU A 209 4.26 11.38 11.70
C GLU A 209 3.09 10.95 12.56
N ALA A 210 2.23 11.89 12.95
CA ALA A 210 1.11 11.61 13.83
C ALA A 210 -0.23 12.05 13.23
N THR A 211 -1.24 11.20 13.29
CA THR A 211 -2.61 11.53 12.89
C THR A 211 -3.56 11.33 14.06
N PHE A 212 -4.26 12.39 14.45
CA PHE A 212 -5.23 12.38 15.53
C PHE A 212 -6.64 12.48 14.97
N LEU A 213 -7.52 11.55 15.34
CA LEU A 213 -8.94 11.57 15.05
C LEU A 213 -9.68 11.96 16.33
N LEU A 214 -10.05 13.23 16.42
CA LEU A 214 -10.74 13.80 17.58
C LEU A 214 -12.26 13.72 17.36
N MET A 215 -12.91 12.87 18.14
CA MET A 215 -14.36 12.71 18.11
C MET A 215 -15.02 13.84 18.89
N THR A 216 -15.91 14.61 18.26
CA THR A 216 -16.64 15.66 18.99
C THR A 216 -17.78 15.05 19.81
N PRO A 217 -17.93 15.41 21.09
CA PRO A 217 -19.07 14.95 21.90
C PRO A 217 -20.38 15.51 21.33
N GLY A 218 -21.34 14.62 21.06
CA GLY A 218 -22.62 14.95 20.44
C GLY A 218 -23.39 13.70 19.99
N GLN A 219 -24.64 13.86 19.55
CA GLN A 219 -25.45 12.71 19.12
C GLN A 219 -24.74 11.94 18.01
N THR A 220 -24.43 10.67 18.26
CA THR A 220 -24.01 9.73 17.23
C THR A 220 -25.06 9.72 16.14
N ASN A 221 -24.68 10.05 14.90
CA ASN A 221 -25.58 9.81 13.78
C ASN A 221 -25.88 8.31 13.74
N ARG A 222 -27.16 7.93 13.55
CA ARG A 222 -27.52 6.53 13.29
C ARG A 222 -27.00 6.17 11.90
N PHE A 223 -25.72 5.80 11.81
CA PHE A 223 -25.21 5.14 10.63
C PHE A 223 -26.07 3.90 10.38
N LYS A 224 -26.62 3.77 9.17
CA LYS A 224 -27.10 2.48 8.71
C LYS A 224 -25.87 1.55 8.68
N LYS A 225 -26.09 0.27 8.99
CA LYS A 225 -25.10 -0.83 9.10
C LYS A 225 -23.83 -0.58 8.25
N GLU A 226 -22.64 -0.75 8.86
CA GLU A 226 -21.29 -0.51 8.25
C GLU A 226 -20.87 0.96 8.14
N SER A 227 -20.67 1.62 9.28
CA SER A 227 -20.22 3.02 9.37
C SER A 227 -18.87 3.33 8.70
N TRP A 228 -18.01 2.33 8.51
CA TRP A 228 -16.70 2.46 7.87
C TRP A 228 -16.65 1.83 6.46
N GLY A 229 -17.80 1.42 5.93
CA GLY A 229 -17.91 0.60 4.72
C GLY A 229 -17.35 -0.81 4.91
N THR A 230 -17.03 -1.48 3.80
CA THR A 230 -16.57 -2.87 3.77
C THR A 230 -15.05 -2.96 3.63
N TYR A 231 -14.42 -3.86 4.39
CA TYR A 231 -13.01 -4.21 4.28
C TYR A 231 -12.81 -5.69 4.65
N SER A 232 -11.63 -6.23 4.34
CA SER A 232 -11.31 -7.63 4.62
C SER A 232 -10.52 -7.77 5.92
N LEU A 233 -10.78 -8.82 6.67
CA LEU A 233 -9.91 -9.26 7.76
C LEU A 233 -9.02 -10.39 7.26
N PRO A 234 -7.82 -10.57 7.84
CA PRO A 234 -7.03 -11.78 7.59
C PRO A 234 -7.82 -12.96 8.14
N ALA A 235 -8.41 -13.76 7.26
CA ALA A 235 -8.87 -15.08 7.68
C ALA A 235 -7.65 -15.99 7.81
N SER A 236 -7.67 -16.89 8.79
CA SER A 236 -6.64 -17.91 9.02
C SER A 236 -6.28 -18.72 7.75
N ASP A 237 -7.22 -18.82 6.80
CA ASP A 237 -7.06 -19.53 5.51
C ASP A 237 -7.16 -18.63 4.26
N SER A 238 -7.28 -17.29 4.41
CA SER A 238 -7.61 -16.39 3.28
C SER A 238 -6.43 -15.93 2.44
N GLU A 239 -5.20 -15.93 2.96
CA GLU A 239 -4.02 -15.65 2.14
C GLU A 239 -3.86 -16.67 1.01
N LEU A 240 -4.24 -17.93 1.26
CA LEU A 240 -4.28 -18.99 0.27
C LEU A 240 -5.32 -18.73 -0.83
N ARG A 241 -6.49 -18.17 -0.47
CA ARG A 241 -7.55 -17.81 -1.45
C ARG A 241 -7.25 -16.54 -2.23
N LYS A 242 -6.65 -15.53 -1.59
CA LYS A 242 -6.32 -14.26 -2.27
C LYS A 242 -5.25 -14.46 -3.34
N ARG A 243 -4.27 -15.34 -3.07
CA ARG A 243 -3.27 -15.79 -4.06
C ARG A 243 -3.86 -16.68 -5.16
N GLN A 244 -5.04 -17.27 -4.96
CA GLN A 244 -5.80 -17.97 -6.00
C GLN A 244 -6.65 -17.01 -6.88
N GLN A 245 -6.95 -15.79 -6.40
CA GLN A 245 -7.80 -14.83 -7.10
C GLN A 245 -7.04 -13.79 -7.92
N GLU A 246 -5.76 -13.56 -7.66
CA GLU A 246 -4.88 -12.83 -8.57
C GLU A 246 -4.47 -13.72 -9.76
N LEU A 247 -5.44 -14.04 -10.60
CA LEU A 247 -5.17 -14.50 -11.96
C LEU A 247 -4.74 -13.27 -12.77
N PRO A 248 -3.54 -13.23 -13.38
CA PRO A 248 -3.24 -12.20 -14.37
C PRO A 248 -4.32 -12.26 -15.46
N MET A 249 -4.85 -11.10 -15.87
CA MET A 249 -5.91 -10.98 -16.87
C MET A 249 -5.63 -11.92 -18.05
N SER A 250 -6.41 -12.99 -18.15
CA SER A 250 -6.35 -13.91 -19.28
C SER A 250 -7.49 -13.52 -20.21
N ASP A 251 -7.15 -13.15 -21.45
CA ASP A 251 -8.11 -12.78 -22.48
C ASP A 251 -9.21 -13.83 -22.62
N VAL A 252 -10.45 -13.38 -22.51
CA VAL A 252 -11.64 -14.22 -22.62
C VAL A 252 -11.82 -14.62 -24.08
N VAL A 253 -11.52 -15.87 -24.42
CA VAL A 253 -12.02 -16.48 -25.66
C VAL A 253 -12.95 -17.62 -25.30
N ALA A 254 -14.20 -17.44 -25.73
CA ALA A 254 -15.34 -18.31 -25.49
C ALA A 254 -15.07 -19.76 -25.92
N SER A 255 -15.49 -20.68 -25.06
CA SER A 255 -15.50 -22.12 -25.29
C SER A 255 -16.42 -22.50 -26.45
N SER A 256 -15.88 -23.21 -27.44
CA SER A 256 -16.66 -24.08 -28.32
C SER A 256 -16.20 -25.53 -28.14
N SER A 257 -17.20 -26.39 -27.98
CA SER A 257 -17.19 -27.82 -27.66
C SER A 257 -16.56 -28.72 -28.74
N SER A 258 -15.96 -29.86 -28.33
CA SER A 258 -16.13 -31.15 -29.01
C SER A 258 -15.56 -32.37 -28.24
N ALA A 259 -16.24 -33.48 -28.52
CA ALA A 259 -16.28 -34.86 -28.00
C ALA A 259 -14.95 -35.68 -27.95
N PRO A 260 -14.97 -36.91 -27.37
CA PRO A 260 -13.78 -37.63 -26.89
C PRO A 260 -13.16 -38.57 -27.95
N SER A 261 -11.86 -38.81 -27.84
CA SER A 261 -11.18 -39.94 -28.52
C SER A 261 -10.02 -40.46 -27.66
N GLY A 262 -9.84 -41.78 -27.69
CA GLY A 262 -8.95 -42.57 -26.84
C GLY A 262 -7.45 -42.37 -27.06
N PRO A 263 -6.60 -43.13 -26.34
CA PRO A 263 -5.23 -42.73 -26.05
C PRO A 263 -4.22 -43.21 -27.10
N GLN A 264 -3.42 -42.29 -27.64
CA GLN A 264 -2.12 -42.62 -28.25
C GLN A 264 -1.12 -41.49 -27.96
N PRO A 265 0.13 -41.79 -27.55
CA PRO A 265 1.10 -40.77 -27.18
C PRO A 265 1.78 -40.23 -28.44
N THR A 266 1.22 -39.16 -29.00
CA THR A 266 1.90 -38.30 -29.96
C THR A 266 2.12 -36.94 -29.31
N SER A 267 3.38 -36.48 -29.36
CA SER A 267 3.89 -35.18 -28.89
C SER A 267 3.23 -34.01 -29.63
N THR A 268 1.94 -33.88 -29.44
CA THR A 268 1.13 -32.79 -29.97
C THR A 268 1.31 -31.62 -29.02
N PRO A 269 1.68 -30.42 -29.51
CA PRO A 269 1.80 -29.26 -28.64
C PRO A 269 0.45 -29.02 -27.98
N ILE A 270 0.44 -28.94 -26.65
CA ILE A 270 -0.75 -28.68 -25.86
C ILE A 270 -1.35 -27.36 -26.36
N ARG A 271 -2.54 -27.44 -26.97
CA ARG A 271 -3.28 -26.27 -27.44
C ARG A 271 -4.04 -25.68 -26.26
N GLY A 272 -3.77 -24.41 -25.95
CA GLY A 272 -4.37 -23.70 -24.81
C GLY A 272 -3.46 -23.65 -23.59
N LEU A 273 -3.66 -22.64 -22.76
CA LEU A 273 -2.88 -22.45 -21.53
C LEU A 273 -3.33 -23.51 -20.50
N PRO A 274 -2.45 -24.42 -20.05
CA PRO A 274 -2.83 -25.43 -19.07
C PRO A 274 -3.26 -24.73 -17.76
N PRO A 275 -4.38 -25.15 -17.14
CA PRO A 275 -4.77 -24.63 -15.83
C PRO A 275 -3.68 -24.94 -14.79
N VAL A 276 -3.48 -24.01 -13.86
CA VAL A 276 -2.43 -24.09 -12.83
C VAL A 276 -2.68 -25.23 -11.82
N CYS A 277 -3.95 -25.65 -11.67
CA CYS A 277 -4.37 -26.70 -10.76
C CYS A 277 -5.41 -27.61 -11.41
N TYR A 278 -5.22 -28.91 -11.24
CA TYR A 278 -6.19 -29.94 -11.60
C TYR A 278 -6.78 -30.57 -10.34
N ASN A 279 -8.06 -30.93 -10.38
CA ASN A 279 -8.78 -31.51 -9.24
C ASN A 279 -8.50 -33.01 -9.02
N SER A 280 -7.81 -33.68 -9.96
CA SER A 280 -7.42 -35.08 -9.83
C SER A 280 -6.10 -35.38 -10.57
N LYS A 281 -5.41 -36.47 -10.17
CA LYS A 281 -4.16 -36.92 -10.83
C LYS A 281 -4.41 -37.34 -12.27
N GLU A 282 -5.57 -37.93 -12.56
CA GLU A 282 -5.98 -38.40 -13.89
C GLU A 282 -6.27 -37.21 -14.81
N SER A 283 -6.96 -36.19 -14.29
CA SER A 283 -7.24 -34.95 -15.02
C SER A 283 -5.93 -34.24 -15.40
N CYS A 284 -4.99 -34.16 -14.46
CA CYS A 284 -3.65 -33.62 -14.71
C CYS A 284 -2.92 -34.41 -15.79
N THR A 285 -2.85 -35.74 -15.67
CA THR A 285 -2.11 -36.60 -16.60
C THR A 285 -2.69 -36.54 -18.02
N LYS A 286 -4.03 -36.56 -18.13
CA LYS A 286 -4.72 -36.53 -19.42
C LYS A 286 -4.59 -35.17 -20.11
N SER A 287 -4.75 -34.08 -19.36
CA SER A 287 -4.70 -32.73 -19.94
C SER A 287 -3.28 -32.27 -20.28
N THR A 288 -2.27 -32.75 -19.56
CA THR A 288 -0.86 -32.36 -19.75
C THR A 288 -0.05 -33.37 -20.54
N GLN A 289 -0.68 -34.45 -21.03
CA GLN A 289 -0.01 -35.58 -21.69
C GLN A 289 1.16 -36.11 -20.87
N ASN A 290 0.90 -36.41 -19.59
CA ASN A 290 1.92 -36.80 -18.62
C ASN A 290 3.07 -35.78 -18.54
N CYS A 291 2.73 -34.50 -18.34
CA CYS A 291 3.67 -33.39 -18.26
C CYS A 291 4.64 -33.32 -19.47
N SER A 292 4.09 -33.44 -20.67
CA SER A 292 4.84 -33.48 -21.94
C SER A 292 5.93 -34.57 -21.99
N GLY A 293 5.84 -35.60 -21.15
CA GLY A 293 6.89 -36.62 -20.99
C GLY A 293 8.14 -36.16 -20.24
N HIS A 294 8.15 -34.92 -19.74
CA HIS A 294 9.28 -34.28 -19.05
C HIS A 294 9.02 -34.05 -17.55
N GLY A 295 7.96 -34.65 -17.00
CA GLY A 295 7.65 -34.59 -15.58
C GLY A 295 6.62 -35.63 -15.16
N GLU A 296 6.15 -35.52 -13.91
CA GLU A 296 5.05 -36.30 -13.38
C GLU A 296 4.01 -35.37 -12.71
N CYS A 297 2.73 -35.72 -12.83
CA CYS A 297 1.65 -35.05 -12.11
C CYS A 297 1.71 -35.39 -10.61
N GLY A 298 2.09 -34.40 -9.81
CA GLY A 298 2.18 -34.49 -8.35
C GLY A 298 1.08 -33.70 -7.66
N ARG A 299 0.72 -34.13 -6.45
CA ARG A 299 -0.16 -33.35 -5.57
C ARG A 299 0.64 -32.14 -5.06
N LYS A 300 0.18 -30.94 -5.41
CA LYS A 300 0.79 -29.67 -4.99
C LYS A 300 0.24 -29.26 -3.62
N PHE A 301 -1.08 -29.31 -3.46
CA PHE A 301 -1.79 -28.97 -2.21
C PHE A 301 -3.08 -29.79 -2.10
N GLY A 302 -3.54 -30.08 -0.88
CA GLY A 302 -4.81 -30.75 -0.63
C GLY A 302 -4.90 -31.32 0.79
N PRO A 303 -6.11 -31.57 1.31
CA PRO A 303 -6.30 -32.19 2.62
C PRO A 303 -5.69 -33.60 2.71
N ALA A 304 -5.48 -34.09 3.94
CA ALA A 304 -5.05 -35.47 4.16
C ALA A 304 -6.10 -36.45 3.58
N GLU A 305 -5.68 -37.69 3.27
CA GLU A 305 -6.63 -38.68 2.71
C GLU A 305 -7.81 -38.89 3.68
N GLY A 306 -9.03 -38.58 3.20
CA GLY A 306 -10.26 -38.69 3.99
C GLY A 306 -10.90 -37.37 4.44
N GLU A 307 -10.25 -36.22 4.22
CA GLU A 307 -10.81 -34.89 4.53
C GLU A 307 -11.35 -34.16 3.30
N SER A 308 -12.46 -33.43 3.48
CA SER A 308 -13.12 -32.67 2.41
C SER A 308 -12.44 -31.31 2.21
N GLY A 309 -11.76 -31.12 1.07
CA GLY A 309 -11.07 -29.89 0.73
C GLY A 309 -10.58 -29.89 -0.72
N ALA A 310 -10.29 -28.70 -1.27
CA ALA A 310 -9.84 -28.57 -2.65
C ALA A 310 -8.43 -29.17 -2.84
N THR A 311 -8.32 -30.18 -3.70
CA THR A 311 -7.05 -30.80 -4.09
C THR A 311 -6.52 -30.15 -5.37
N CYS A 312 -5.24 -29.80 -5.39
CA CYS A 312 -4.54 -29.26 -6.55
C CYS A 312 -3.41 -30.19 -6.94
N PHE A 313 -3.53 -30.77 -8.14
CA PHE A 313 -2.49 -31.51 -8.83
C PHE A 313 -1.85 -30.63 -9.89
N ALA A 314 -0.53 -30.68 -10.00
CA ALA A 314 0.25 -29.92 -10.97
C ALA A 314 1.46 -30.73 -11.45
N CYS A 315 2.00 -30.35 -12.62
CA CYS A 315 3.19 -30.99 -13.17
C CYS A 315 4.45 -30.63 -12.39
N LYS A 316 5.20 -31.66 -11.98
CA LYS A 316 6.55 -31.54 -11.44
C LYS A 316 7.53 -31.98 -12.52
N CYS A 317 8.28 -31.03 -13.06
CA CYS A 317 9.27 -31.30 -14.10
C CYS A 317 10.48 -32.03 -13.54
N TYR A 318 11.06 -32.93 -14.32
CA TYR A 318 12.25 -33.66 -13.92
C TYR A 318 13.45 -32.73 -13.80
N SER A 319 14.21 -32.90 -12.73
CA SER A 319 15.55 -32.33 -12.59
C SER A 319 16.50 -33.05 -13.56
N PRO A 320 17.54 -32.39 -14.10
CA PRO A 320 18.53 -33.05 -14.94
C PRO A 320 19.21 -34.19 -14.18
N ASP A 321 19.09 -35.40 -14.72
CA ASP A 321 19.77 -36.61 -14.26
C ASP A 321 20.71 -37.13 -15.36
N LYS A 322 21.58 -38.09 -15.02
CA LYS A 322 22.59 -38.67 -15.94
C LYS A 322 22.03 -39.16 -17.29
N THR A 323 20.72 -39.41 -17.38
CA THR A 323 20.00 -39.87 -18.60
C THR A 323 19.16 -38.78 -19.29
N ARG A 324 18.87 -37.64 -18.65
CA ARG A 324 17.97 -36.59 -19.20
C ARG A 324 18.65 -35.22 -19.13
N LYS A 325 19.22 -34.79 -20.27
CA LYS A 325 20.01 -33.55 -20.39
C LYS A 325 19.12 -32.31 -20.59
N GLY A 326 18.76 -31.63 -19.51
CA GLY A 326 18.22 -30.26 -19.54
C GLY A 326 17.21 -29.95 -18.43
N HIS A 327 17.21 -28.71 -17.95
CA HIS A 327 16.15 -28.18 -17.09
C HIS A 327 14.90 -27.89 -17.95
N TRP A 328 13.77 -28.47 -17.54
CA TRP A 328 12.47 -28.27 -18.15
C TRP A 328 11.60 -27.43 -17.23
N GLY A 329 10.93 -26.43 -17.81
CA GLY A 329 10.05 -25.50 -17.15
C GLY A 329 8.72 -25.32 -17.88
N GLY A 330 7.82 -24.55 -17.27
CA GLY A 330 6.47 -24.30 -17.76
C GLY A 330 5.39 -25.16 -17.09
N ALA A 331 4.14 -24.73 -17.23
CA ALA A 331 2.98 -25.33 -16.53
C ALA A 331 2.76 -26.83 -16.83
N ALA A 332 3.24 -27.33 -17.96
CA ALA A 332 3.21 -28.74 -18.35
C ALA A 332 4.61 -29.26 -18.75
N CYS A 333 5.69 -28.63 -18.27
CA CYS A 333 7.08 -28.98 -18.60
C CYS A 333 7.39 -28.90 -20.11
N GLN A 334 6.71 -28.00 -20.81
CA GLN A 334 6.76 -27.90 -22.28
C GLN A 334 7.93 -27.05 -22.81
N LYS A 335 8.65 -26.32 -21.94
CA LYS A 335 9.77 -25.46 -22.34
C LYS A 335 11.06 -25.97 -21.73
N LYS A 336 12.14 -25.90 -22.49
CA LYS A 336 13.49 -26.07 -21.95
C LYS A 336 14.01 -24.72 -21.47
N ASP A 337 14.62 -24.66 -20.30
CA ASP A 337 15.20 -23.45 -19.76
C ASP A 337 16.49 -23.11 -20.54
N ILE A 338 16.37 -22.22 -21.53
CA ILE A 338 17.47 -21.74 -22.40
C ILE A 338 17.96 -20.35 -21.95
N SER A 339 17.42 -19.81 -20.86
CA SER A 339 17.73 -18.46 -20.36
C SER A 339 19.23 -18.22 -20.16
N ALA A 340 19.96 -19.19 -19.60
CA ALA A 340 21.39 -19.06 -19.36
C ALA A 340 22.21 -18.91 -20.66
N GLN A 341 21.89 -19.69 -21.70
CA GLN A 341 22.59 -19.63 -22.98
C GLN A 341 22.29 -18.32 -23.71
N PHE A 342 21.03 -17.84 -23.63
CA PHE A 342 20.63 -16.56 -24.19
C PHE A 342 21.40 -15.39 -23.56
N TRP A 343 21.48 -15.33 -22.23
CA TRP A 343 22.18 -14.25 -21.52
C TRP A 343 23.67 -14.19 -21.84
N ILE A 344 24.33 -15.35 -21.97
CA ILE A 344 25.75 -15.42 -22.35
C ILE A 344 25.94 -14.88 -23.78
N ILE A 345 25.11 -15.30 -24.74
CA ILE A 345 25.23 -14.86 -26.14
C ILE A 345 24.89 -13.38 -26.29
N ALA A 346 23.82 -12.90 -25.64
CA ALA A 346 23.40 -11.51 -25.71
C ALA A 346 24.44 -10.57 -25.07
N GLY A 347 24.93 -10.93 -23.87
CA GLY A 347 25.95 -10.16 -23.17
C GLY A 347 27.28 -10.12 -23.94
N PHE A 348 27.73 -11.26 -24.47
CA PHE A 348 28.95 -11.32 -25.28
C PHE A 348 28.82 -10.50 -26.57
N SER A 349 27.67 -10.54 -27.24
CA SER A 349 27.42 -9.74 -28.45
C SER A 349 27.43 -8.24 -28.15
N ALA A 350 26.79 -7.82 -27.05
CA ALA A 350 26.78 -6.42 -26.64
C ALA A 350 28.19 -5.91 -26.27
N LEU A 351 28.99 -6.74 -25.58
CA LEU A 351 30.38 -6.45 -25.27
C LEU A 351 31.22 -6.22 -26.54
N LEU A 352 31.10 -7.11 -27.53
CA LEU A 352 31.83 -6.97 -28.80
C LEU A 352 31.42 -5.69 -29.56
N MET A 353 30.13 -5.37 -29.61
CA MET A 353 29.65 -4.13 -30.22
C MET A 353 30.20 -2.89 -29.50
N GLY A 354 30.29 -2.94 -28.16
CA GLY A 354 30.90 -1.88 -27.35
C GLY A 354 32.38 -1.67 -27.67
N ILE A 355 33.15 -2.77 -27.75
CA ILE A 355 34.58 -2.71 -28.08
C ILE A 355 34.82 -2.11 -29.47
N VAL A 356 34.04 -2.54 -30.48
CA VAL A 356 34.15 -2.00 -31.85
C VAL A 356 33.80 -0.51 -31.89
N SER A 357 32.71 -0.11 -31.23
CA SER A 357 32.30 1.31 -31.17
C SER A 357 33.34 2.18 -30.46
N TYR A 358 33.93 1.67 -29.38
CA TYR A 358 35.00 2.36 -28.66
C TYR A 358 36.26 2.53 -29.52
N ALA A 359 36.68 1.48 -30.24
CA ALA A 359 37.83 1.56 -31.14
C ALA A 359 37.63 2.59 -32.27
N ILE A 360 36.44 2.63 -32.87
CA ILE A 360 36.07 3.64 -33.87
C ILE A 360 36.11 5.04 -33.26
N GLY A 361 35.55 5.22 -32.05
CA GLY A 361 35.56 6.51 -31.34
C GLY A 361 36.98 7.04 -31.08
N MET A 362 37.90 6.18 -30.66
CA MET A 362 39.31 6.55 -30.47
C MET A 362 39.98 6.98 -31.78
N MET A 363 39.66 6.32 -32.89
CA MET A 363 40.20 6.69 -34.21
C MET A 363 39.66 8.05 -34.70
N PHE A 364 38.39 8.36 -34.44
CA PHE A 364 37.82 9.69 -34.70
C PHE A 364 38.41 10.78 -33.80
N SER A 365 38.71 10.48 -32.54
CA SER A 365 39.33 11.44 -31.62
C SER A 365 40.71 11.88 -32.11
N ILE A 366 41.51 10.95 -32.65
CA ILE A 366 42.83 11.28 -33.23
C ILE A 366 42.68 12.10 -34.53
N GLY A 367 41.68 11.82 -35.37
CA GLY A 367 41.46 12.53 -36.62
C GLY A 367 40.94 13.98 -36.49
N SER A 368 40.49 14.37 -35.28
CA SER A 368 39.95 15.70 -35.01
C SER A 368 40.93 16.65 -34.31
N GLU A 369 42.15 16.19 -34.01
CA GLU A 369 43.20 17.08 -33.57
C GLU A 369 43.66 17.95 -34.74
N LYS A 370 43.41 19.27 -34.63
CA LYS A 370 43.93 20.26 -35.56
C LYS A 370 45.46 20.23 -35.48
N LEU A 371 46.11 19.72 -36.52
CA LEU A 371 47.51 19.99 -36.79
C LEU A 371 47.72 21.50 -36.60
N PRO A 372 48.58 21.94 -35.67
CA PRO A 372 48.88 23.36 -35.51
C PRO A 372 49.35 23.87 -36.87
N GLY A 373 48.66 24.89 -37.38
CA GLY A 373 48.91 25.47 -38.69
C GLY A 373 50.29 26.12 -38.73
N VAL A 374 51.33 25.33 -38.97
CA VAL A 374 52.72 25.79 -39.10
C VAL A 374 53.32 25.31 -40.43
N ILE A 375 52.61 25.54 -41.54
CA ILE A 375 53.20 25.61 -42.89
C ILE A 375 52.57 26.79 -43.69
N GLY A 376 52.20 27.89 -43.01
CA GLY A 376 51.58 29.06 -43.65
C GLY A 376 52.31 30.39 -43.43
N ALA A 377 53.33 30.43 -42.56
CA ALA A 377 54.08 31.65 -42.23
C ALA A 377 55.50 31.57 -42.82
N GLY A 378 55.58 31.53 -44.15
CA GLY A 378 56.82 31.67 -44.89
C GLY A 378 56.75 32.90 -45.78
N VAL A 379 57.73 33.79 -45.64
CA VAL A 379 58.11 34.94 -46.49
C VAL A 379 57.53 36.33 -46.17
N ALA A 380 58.01 36.94 -45.09
CA ALA A 380 58.28 38.39 -45.10
C ALA A 380 59.74 38.59 -45.53
N ALA A 381 59.97 38.81 -46.83
CA ALA A 381 61.27 39.22 -47.34
C ALA A 381 61.48 40.72 -47.08
N LYS A 382 62.42 41.02 -46.19
CA LYS A 382 62.97 42.34 -45.91
C LYS A 382 64.03 42.70 -46.96
N THR A 383 63.93 43.84 -47.65
CA THR A 383 65.09 44.60 -48.21
C THR A 383 64.60 46.02 -48.57
N ARG A 384 64.90 47.01 -47.72
CA ARG A 384 65.93 48.09 -47.83
C ARG A 384 65.45 49.30 -48.62
#